data_AF-A0A6M0CD27-F1
#
_entry.id   AF-A0A6M0CD27-F1
#
_cell.length_a   1.000
_cell.length_b   1.000
_cell.length_c   1.000
_cell.angle_alpha   90.00
_cell.angle_beta   90.00
_cell.angle_gamma   90.00
#
_symmetry.space_group_name_H-M   'P 1'
#
loop_
_entity.id
_entity.type
_entity.pdbx_description
1 polymer ?
#
loop_
_entity_poly.entity_id
_entity_poly.type
_entity_poly.pdbx_seq_one_letter_code
_entity_poly.pdbx_strand_id
1 'polypeptide(L)'
;QLREQLANFRLRKNVKQTCEWYLRWGAIATTTPVQKVELPAPYDPLILMYERGATFYTEHGFFCVSLASFPRNNWSSYHSLKPVVELDDRALERLDSENVGIS
;
A
#
# COMPACT_ATOMS: atom_id res chain seq x y z
N GLN A 1 -15.49 10.07 -15.29
CA GLN A 1 -14.72 11.14 -14.63
C GLN A 1 -13.30 10.74 -14.22
N LEU A 2 -12.99 10.07 -13.09
CA LEU A 2 -11.57 9.82 -12.72
C LEU A 2 -10.83 8.85 -13.68
N ARG A 3 -11.49 7.80 -14.18
CA ARG A 3 -10.91 6.88 -15.17
C ARG A 3 -10.51 7.58 -16.48
N GLU A 4 -11.33 8.51 -16.96
CA GLU A 4 -11.04 9.34 -18.13
C GLU A 4 -9.91 10.33 -17.83
N GLN A 5 -9.90 10.93 -16.63
CA GLN A 5 -8.80 11.80 -16.22
C GLN A 5 -7.47 11.04 -16.13
N LEU A 6 -7.44 9.83 -15.55
CA LEU A 6 -6.26 8.96 -15.51
C LEU A 6 -5.81 8.49 -16.90
N ALA A 7 -6.71 8.45 -17.89
CA ALA A 7 -6.36 8.14 -19.28
C ALA A 7 -5.52 9.27 -19.91
N ASN A 8 -5.80 10.52 -19.54
CA ASN A 8 -5.09 11.71 -20.03
C ASN A 8 -3.69 11.90 -19.41
N PHE A 9 -3.40 11.25 -18.27
CA PHE A 9 -2.07 11.25 -17.68
C PHE A 9 -1.24 10.04 -18.18
N ARG A 10 0.03 10.30 -18.53
CA ARG A 10 1.05 9.27 -18.78
C ARG A 10 1.54 8.63 -17.47
N LEU A 11 0.62 8.05 -16.70
CA LEU A 11 0.95 7.29 -15.49
C LEU A 11 1.42 5.88 -15.86
N ARG A 12 2.38 5.37 -15.08
CA ARG A 12 2.79 3.96 -15.16
C ARG A 12 1.60 3.05 -14.85
N LYS A 13 1.57 1.85 -15.45
CA LYS A 13 0.44 0.90 -15.35
C LYS A 13 0.10 0.53 -13.91
N ASN A 14 1.11 0.31 -13.07
CA ASN A 14 0.96 -0.01 -11.65
C ASN A 14 0.33 1.15 -10.86
N VAL A 15 0.66 2.40 -11.19
CA VAL A 15 0.05 3.58 -10.56
C VAL A 15 -1.43 3.66 -10.94
N LYS A 16 -1.78 3.47 -12.22
CA LYS A 16 -3.19 3.42 -12.66
C LYS A 16 -3.97 2.32 -11.93
N GLN A 17 -3.40 1.11 -11.85
CA GLN A 17 -4.03 -0.02 -11.19
C GLN A 17 -4.23 0.21 -9.69
N THR A 18 -3.26 0.84 -9.03
CA THR A 18 -3.37 1.28 -7.63
C THR A 18 -4.52 2.28 -7.50
N CYS A 19 -4.56 3.34 -8.30
CA CYS A 19 -5.68 4.30 -8.26
C CYS A 19 -7.05 3.62 -8.48
N GLU A 20 -7.14 2.64 -9.37
CA GLU A 20 -8.38 1.87 -9.61
C GLU A 20 -8.80 0.99 -8.44
N TRP A 21 -7.87 0.34 -7.75
CA TRP A 21 -8.16 -0.43 -6.53
C TRP A 21 -8.70 0.48 -5.43
N TYR A 22 -8.13 1.68 -5.30
CA TYR A 22 -8.51 2.64 -4.28
C TYR A 22 -9.87 3.28 -4.57
N LEU A 23 -10.22 3.50 -5.85
CA LEU A 23 -11.60 3.86 -6.23
C LEU A 23 -12.64 2.82 -5.77
N ARG A 24 -12.29 1.54 -5.82
CA ARG A 24 -13.18 0.46 -5.37
C ARG A 24 -13.24 0.37 -3.84
N TRP A 25 -12.29 0.97 -3.12
CA TRP A 25 -12.25 0.94 -1.66
C TRP A 25 -13.48 1.57 -1.02
N GLY A 26 -13.93 2.73 -1.53
CA GLY A 26 -15.14 3.39 -1.00
C GLY A 26 -16.39 2.51 -1.11
N ALA A 27 -16.50 1.73 -2.18
CA ALA A 27 -17.61 0.78 -2.37
C ALA A 27 -17.49 -0.48 -1.49
N ILE A 28 -16.26 -0.86 -1.10
CA ILE A 28 -15.99 -2.02 -0.24
C ILE A 28 -16.15 -1.63 1.24
N ALA A 29 -15.78 -0.42 1.63
CA ALA A 29 -15.89 0.09 2.99
C ALA A 29 -17.34 0.10 3.52
N THR A 30 -18.33 0.21 2.63
CA THR A 30 -19.75 0.17 2.99
C THR A 30 -20.31 -1.25 3.16
N THR A 31 -19.52 -2.29 2.89
CA THR A 31 -19.95 -3.68 3.03
C THR A 31 -19.88 -4.15 4.49
N THR A 32 -20.90 -4.89 4.94
CA THR A 32 -21.03 -5.38 6.33
C THR A 32 -19.80 -6.13 6.88
N PRO A 33 -19.09 -6.98 6.10
CA PRO A 33 -17.88 -7.65 6.59
C PRO A 33 -16.74 -6.68 6.90
N VAL A 34 -16.67 -5.58 6.15
CA VAL A 34 -15.58 -4.61 6.22
C VAL A 34 -15.82 -3.54 7.26
N GLN A 35 -17.07 -3.12 7.52
CA GLN A 35 -17.38 -2.19 8.60
C GLN A 35 -16.97 -2.70 9.99
N LYS A 36 -16.84 -4.01 10.17
CA LYS A 36 -16.38 -4.63 11.42
C LYS A 36 -14.87 -4.49 11.65
N VAL A 37 -14.12 -4.18 10.60
CA VAL A 37 -12.68 -4.00 10.62
C VAL A 37 -12.47 -2.54 10.27
N GLU A 38 -12.36 -1.64 11.24
CA GLU A 38 -12.16 -0.21 10.97
C GLU A 38 -10.99 -0.01 10.01
N LEU A 39 -11.28 0.12 8.71
CA LEU A 39 -10.27 0.20 7.68
C LEU A 39 -9.81 1.65 7.58
N PRO A 40 -8.50 1.92 7.57
CA PRO A 40 -8.00 3.27 7.41
C PRO A 40 -8.45 3.86 6.07
N ALA A 41 -8.53 5.19 6.00
CA ALA A 41 -8.69 5.89 4.75
C ALA A 41 -7.51 5.48 3.85
N PRO A 42 -7.79 4.90 2.67
CA PRO A 42 -6.75 4.18 1.94
C PRO A 42 -5.76 5.19 1.34
N TYR A 43 -6.23 6.38 0.99
CA TYR A 43 -5.41 7.41 0.36
C TYR A 43 -4.32 7.96 1.30
N ASP A 44 -4.56 7.99 2.61
CA ASP A 44 -3.65 8.64 3.56
C ASP A 44 -2.28 7.95 3.62
N PRO A 45 -2.18 6.61 3.73
CA PRO A 45 -0.89 5.90 3.61
C PRO A 45 -0.16 6.12 2.29
N LEU A 46 -0.88 6.18 1.16
CA LEU A 46 -0.26 6.39 -0.15
C LEU A 46 0.28 7.81 -0.30
N ILE A 47 -0.48 8.80 0.14
CA ILE A 47 -0.07 10.20 0.12
C ILE A 47 1.19 10.36 0.97
N LEU A 48 1.18 9.84 2.20
CA LEU A 48 2.32 9.89 3.11
C LEU A 48 3.57 9.23 2.52
N MET A 49 3.40 8.08 1.84
CA MET A 49 4.49 7.40 1.12
C MET A 49 5.11 8.31 0.05
N TYR A 50 4.29 8.92 -0.81
CA TYR A 50 4.80 9.78 -1.88
C TYR A 50 5.38 11.11 -1.36
N GLU A 51 4.79 11.72 -0.33
CA GLU A 51 5.31 12.92 0.32
C GLU A 51 6.69 12.70 0.95
N ARG A 52 6.93 11.50 1.49
CA ARG A 52 8.25 11.07 1.99
C ARG A 52 9.23 10.64 0.89
N GLY A 53 8.88 10.81 -0.39
CA GLY A 53 9.73 10.50 -1.53
C GLY A 53 9.86 9.01 -1.84
N ALA A 54 9.05 8.15 -1.24
CA ALA A 54 9.07 6.73 -1.53
C ALA A 54 8.42 6.41 -2.89
N THR A 55 8.94 5.37 -3.54
CA THR A 55 8.49 4.94 -4.87
C THR A 55 7.82 3.59 -4.82
N PHE A 56 6.74 3.41 -5.57
CA PHE A 56 6.12 2.10 -5.78
C PHE A 56 6.28 1.63 -7.22
N TYR A 57 6.84 0.45 -7.41
CA TYR A 57 6.94 -0.22 -8.70
C TYR A 57 6.89 -1.74 -8.56
N THR A 58 6.84 -2.43 -9.69
CA THR A 58 6.85 -3.90 -9.73
C THR A 58 7.95 -4.36 -10.65
N GLU A 59 8.77 -5.28 -10.19
CA GLU A 59 9.91 -5.81 -10.94
C GLU A 59 10.10 -7.29 -10.60
N HIS A 60 10.36 -8.12 -11.62
CA HIS A 60 10.62 -9.56 -11.48
C HIS A 60 9.66 -10.36 -10.57
N GLY A 61 8.39 -9.98 -10.51
CA GLY A 61 7.40 -10.66 -9.67
C GLY A 61 7.40 -10.19 -8.21
N PHE A 62 8.00 -9.05 -7.92
CA PHE A 62 7.98 -8.39 -6.61
C PHE A 62 7.18 -7.08 -6.69
N PHE A 63 6.62 -6.69 -5.55
CA PHE A 63 6.23 -5.33 -5.27
C PHE A 63 7.41 -4.63 -4.59
N CYS A 64 7.86 -3.54 -5.18
CA CYS A 64 8.97 -2.74 -4.67
C CYS A 64 8.41 -1.43 -4.12
N VAL A 65 8.61 -1.20 -2.83
CA VAL A 65 8.24 0.02 -2.11
C VAL A 65 9.52 0.62 -1.52
N SER A 66 10.00 1.70 -2.11
CA SER A 66 11.29 2.30 -1.76
C SER A 66 12.42 1.25 -1.78
N LEU A 67 13.10 1.03 -0.66
CA LEU A 67 14.18 0.04 -0.49
C LEU A 67 13.68 -1.37 -0.14
N ALA A 68 12.39 -1.54 0.13
CA ALA A 68 11.79 -2.83 0.46
C ALA A 68 11.19 -3.49 -0.78
N SER A 69 11.34 -4.81 -0.89
CA SER A 69 10.68 -5.62 -1.93
C SER A 69 10.04 -6.86 -1.33
N PHE A 70 8.80 -7.14 -1.73
CA PHE A 70 8.06 -8.32 -1.28
C PHE A 70 7.53 -9.12 -2.48
N PRO A 71 7.62 -10.46 -2.44
CA PRO A 71 7.20 -11.29 -3.57
C PRO A 71 5.72 -11.09 -3.82
N ARG A 72 5.29 -11.06 -5.07
CA ARG A 72 3.88 -10.96 -5.49
C ARG A 72 3.22 -12.32 -5.40
N ASN A 73 2.84 -12.71 -4.19
CA ASN A 73 2.19 -13.99 -3.91
C ASN A 73 0.67 -13.83 -3.73
N ASN A 74 -0.03 -14.95 -3.58
CA ASN A 74 -1.45 -14.96 -3.24
C ASN A 74 -1.67 -14.43 -1.82
N TRP A 75 -2.79 -13.75 -1.58
CA TRP A 75 -3.17 -13.20 -0.25
C TRP A 75 -2.96 -14.19 0.90
N SER A 76 -3.33 -15.46 0.70
CA SER A 76 -3.19 -16.53 1.70
C SER A 76 -1.75 -16.78 2.16
N SER A 77 -0.76 -16.47 1.33
CA SER A 77 0.65 -16.63 1.69
C SER A 77 1.15 -15.61 2.73
N TYR A 78 0.45 -14.49 2.90
CA TYR A 78 0.79 -13.48 3.91
C TYR A 78 0.08 -13.71 5.24
N HIS A 79 -0.81 -14.70 5.32
CA HIS A 79 -1.62 -14.97 6.51
C HIS A 79 -0.80 -15.45 7.71
N SER A 80 0.43 -15.93 7.47
CA SER A 80 1.39 -16.34 8.49
C SER A 80 2.33 -15.21 8.96
N LEU A 81 2.33 -14.07 8.27
CA LEU A 81 3.15 -12.92 8.68
C LEU A 81 2.43 -12.19 9.82
N LYS A 82 3.17 -11.88 10.89
CA LYS A 82 2.67 -11.01 11.96
C LYS A 82 2.41 -9.62 11.36
N PRO A 83 1.16 -9.13 11.31
CA PRO A 83 0.88 -7.83 10.74
C PRO A 83 1.47 -6.73 11.63
N VAL A 84 1.99 -5.67 11.00
CA VAL A 84 2.26 -4.41 11.69
C VAL A 84 0.92 -3.74 11.92
N VAL A 85 0.51 -3.67 13.18
CA VAL A 85 -0.81 -3.19 13.60
C VAL A 85 -0.83 -1.71 13.97
N GLU A 86 0.34 -1.10 14.18
CA GLU A 86 0.51 0.31 14.55
C GLU A 86 1.40 1.02 13.52
N LEU A 87 0.91 2.13 12.96
CA LEU A 87 1.61 2.95 11.96
C LEU A 87 1.85 4.38 12.45
N ASP A 88 1.78 4.62 13.76
CA ASP A 88 2.15 5.93 14.32
C ASP A 88 3.67 6.18 14.21
N ASP A 89 4.08 7.43 14.33
CA ASP A 89 5.49 7.83 14.16
C ASP A 89 6.43 7.04 15.09
N ARG A 90 6.01 6.72 16.33
CA ARG A 90 6.83 5.94 17.28
C ARG A 90 6.94 4.48 16.89
N ALA A 91 5.90 3.89 16.33
CA ALA A 91 5.93 2.53 15.80
C ALA A 91 6.86 2.45 14.57
N LEU A 92 6.81 3.44 13.69
CA LEU A 92 7.70 3.53 12.52
C LEU A 92 9.17 3.73 12.92
N GLU A 93 9.46 4.63 13.86
CA GLU A 93 10.82 4.84 14.39
C GLU A 93 11.43 3.57 15.00
N ARG A 94 10.62 2.75 15.69
CA ARG A 94 11.05 1.46 16.24
C ARG A 94 11.41 0.47 15.12
N LEU A 95 10.58 0.37 14.08
CA LEU A 95 10.83 -0.52 12.94
C LEU A 95 12.09 -0.12 12.17
N ASP A 96 12.32 1.18 12.00
CA ASP A 96 13.56 1.68 11.40
C ASP A 96 14.77 1.27 12.23
N SER A 97 14.67 1.34 13.56
CA SER A 97 15.74 0.93 14.48
C SER A 97 16.00 -0.59 14.47
N GLU A 98 14.96 -1.41 14.32
CA GLU A 98 15.06 -2.88 14.24
C GLU A 98 15.70 -3.36 12.93
N ASN A 99 15.46 -2.65 11.82
CA ASN A 99 16.02 -3.00 10.50
C ASN A 99 17.50 -2.60 10.30
N VAL A 100 18.09 -1.79 11.19
CA VAL A 100 19.52 -1.41 11.13
C VAL A 100 20.45 -2.56 11.59
N GLY A 101 19.90 -3.64 12.16
CA GLY A 101 20.67 -4.78 12.67
C GLY A 101 20.97 -5.91 11.67
N ILE A 102 20.51 -5.82 10.43
CA ILE A 102 20.75 -6.84 9.40
C ILE A 102 21.37 -6.15 8.18
N SER A 103 22.68 -5.92 8.24
CA SER A 103 23.53 -5.58 7.10
C SER A 103 24.73 -6.50 7.09
#